data_AF-A0A821XTD3-F1
#
_entry.id   AF-A0A821XTD3-F1
#
_cell.length_a   1.000
_cell.length_b   1.000
_cell.length_c   1.000
_cell.angle_alpha   90.00
_cell.angle_beta   90.00
_cell.angle_gamma   90.00
#
_symmetry.space_group_name_H-M   'P 1'
#
loop_
_entity.id
_entity.type
_entity.pdbx_description
1 polymer ?
#
loop_
_entity_poly.entity_id
_entity_poly.type
_entity_poly.pdbx_seq_one_letter_code
_entity_poly.pdbx_strand_id
1 'polypeptide(L)'
;MGSAFTLTLANIFMWKWEKQLVHRLKVSNEIYGRCVDDIFFTSNDSLESIDQMLDEANNFHPNIKLVRQIGRSAPFLDVLIENRKGTLITSVYHKEAAEP
;
A
#
# COMPACT_ATOMS: atom_id res chain seq x y z
N MET A 1 -7.89 -9.25 17.95
CA MET A 1 -8.97 -9.45 16.96
C MET A 1 -10.23 -8.77 17.49
N GLY A 2 -10.56 -7.57 16.98
CA GLY A 2 -11.73 -6.81 17.42
C GLY A 2 -13.05 -7.42 16.94
N SER A 3 -14.18 -6.86 17.37
CA SER A 3 -15.50 -7.31 16.89
C SER A 3 -15.61 -7.18 15.36
N ALA A 4 -16.42 -8.04 14.72
CA ALA A 4 -16.69 -7.94 13.27
C ALA A 4 -17.22 -6.54 12.86
N PHE A 5 -17.89 -5.87 13.79
CA PHE A 5 -18.37 -4.50 13.60
C PHE A 5 -17.21 -3.48 13.53
N THR A 6 -16.20 -3.64 14.38
CA THR A 6 -15.01 -2.77 14.40
C THR A 6 -14.25 -2.83 13.07
N LEU A 7 -14.08 -4.03 12.50
CA LEU A 7 -13.41 -4.19 11.20
C LEU A 7 -14.21 -3.54 10.07
N THR A 8 -15.53 -3.66 10.11
CA THR A 8 -16.42 -3.01 9.13
C THR A 8 -16.29 -1.49 9.19
N LEU A 9 -16.32 -0.90 10.39
CA LEU A 9 -16.14 0.54 10.56
C LEU A 9 -14.75 1.01 10.10
N ALA A 10 -13.69 0.24 10.42
CA ALA A 10 -12.34 0.54 9.96
C ALA A 10 -12.26 0.52 8.42
N ASN A 11 -12.86 -0.48 7.76
CA ASN A 11 -12.89 -0.56 6.30
C ASN A 11 -13.64 0.61 5.65
N ILE A 12 -14.77 1.05 6.23
CA ILE A 12 -15.51 2.22 5.74
C ILE A 12 -14.66 3.49 5.84
N PHE A 13 -14.00 3.67 6.98
CA PHE A 13 -13.11 4.81 7.17
C PHE A 13 -11.93 4.77 6.18
N MET A 14 -11.25 3.63 6.07
CA MET A 14 -10.10 3.46 5.17
C MET A 14 -10.49 3.64 3.71
N TRP A 15 -11.69 3.21 3.31
CA TRP A 15 -12.22 3.47 1.98
C TRP A 15 -12.36 4.97 1.68
N LYS A 16 -12.85 5.76 2.64
CA LYS A 16 -12.95 7.22 2.50
C LYS A 16 -11.57 7.87 2.42
N TRP A 17 -10.63 7.40 3.24
CA TRP A 17 -9.25 7.88 3.29
C TRP A 17 -8.49 7.59 1.98
N GLU A 18 -8.56 6.36 1.47
CA GLU A 18 -7.79 5.92 0.29
C GLU A 18 -8.37 6.43 -1.04
N LYS A 19 -9.56 7.02 -1.03
CA LYS A 19 -10.32 7.38 -2.24
C LYS A 19 -9.53 8.23 -3.23
N GLN A 20 -8.76 9.21 -2.74
CA GLN A 20 -7.95 10.09 -3.60
C GLN A 20 -6.78 9.33 -4.24
N LEU A 21 -6.09 8.51 -3.45
CA LEU A 21 -4.95 7.70 -3.90
C LEU A 21 -5.39 6.67 -4.95
N VAL A 22 -6.47 5.93 -4.66
CA VAL A 22 -7.04 4.95 -5.61
C VAL A 22 -7.54 5.61 -6.88
N HIS A 23 -8.11 6.80 -6.80
CA HIS A 23 -8.57 7.52 -8.01
C HIS A 23 -7.38 7.86 -8.92
N ARG A 24 -6.29 8.40 -8.37
CA ARG A 24 -5.07 8.71 -9.13
C ARG A 24 -4.48 7.46 -9.80
N LEU A 25 -4.34 6.37 -9.04
CA LEU A 25 -3.78 5.12 -9.53
C LEU A 25 -4.64 4.47 -10.61
N LYS A 26 -5.98 4.53 -10.47
CA LYS A 26 -6.91 4.04 -11.50
C LYS A 26 -6.80 4.80 -12.81
N VAL A 27 -6.59 6.13 -12.76
CA VAL A 27 -6.41 6.95 -13.96
C VAL A 27 -5.12 6.57 -14.70
N SER A 28 -4.06 6.24 -13.95
CA SER A 28 -2.77 5.80 -14.51
C SER A 28 -2.72 4.30 -14.88
N ASN A 29 -3.85 3.58 -14.78
CA ASN A 29 -3.96 2.14 -15.04
C ASN A 29 -3.00 1.27 -14.20
N GLU A 30 -2.80 1.69 -12.96
CA GLU A 30 -1.92 1.02 -12.00
C GLU A 30 -2.67 0.00 -11.13
N ILE A 31 -1.92 -0.94 -10.57
CA ILE A 31 -2.44 -1.92 -9.61
C ILE A 31 -2.52 -1.26 -8.23
N TYR A 32 -3.62 -1.46 -7.53
CA TYR A 32 -3.80 -1.08 -6.13
C TYR A 32 -4.44 -2.23 -5.36
N GLY A 33 -3.89 -2.58 -4.21
CA GLY A 33 -4.41 -3.57 -3.29
C GLY A 33 -4.23 -3.12 -1.85
N ARG A 34 -5.23 -3.44 -1.00
CA ARG A 34 -5.15 -3.23 0.45
C ARG A 34 -5.58 -4.48 1.18
N CYS A 35 -4.80 -4.90 2.16
CA CYS A 35 -5.14 -5.95 3.10
C CYS A 35 -5.10 -5.37 4.52
N VAL A 36 -6.27 -5.05 5.07
CA VAL A 36 -6.41 -4.38 6.38
C VAL A 36 -5.58 -3.09 6.44
N ASP A 37 -4.40 -3.14 7.04
CA ASP A 37 -3.43 -2.05 7.24
C ASP A 37 -2.31 -2.01 6.19
N ASP A 38 -2.05 -3.11 5.48
CA ASP A 38 -1.04 -3.15 4.42
C ASP A 38 -1.61 -2.67 3.09
N ILE A 39 -0.89 -1.77 2.43
CA ILE A 39 -1.23 -1.21 1.11
C ILE A 39 -0.11 -1.52 0.12
N PHE A 40 -0.48 -1.94 -1.08
CA PHE A 40 0.43 -2.17 -2.20
C PHE A 40 -0.10 -1.49 -3.45
N PHE A 41 0.78 -0.83 -4.20
CA PHE A 41 0.45 -0.33 -5.53
C PHE A 41 1.66 -0.28 -6.45
N THR A 42 1.40 -0.22 -7.76
CA THR A 42 2.40 0.05 -8.78
C THR A 42 2.29 1.48 -9.27
N SER A 43 3.39 2.04 -9.77
CA SER A 43 3.36 3.33 -10.44
C SER A 43 4.47 3.41 -11.48
N ASN A 44 4.14 3.95 -12.65
CA ASN A 44 5.09 4.37 -13.68
C ASN A 44 5.55 5.82 -13.52
N ASP A 45 5.08 6.54 -12.49
CA ASP A 45 5.48 7.91 -12.21
C ASP A 45 6.93 7.98 -11.68
N SER A 46 7.50 9.20 -11.66
CA SER A 46 8.78 9.44 -11.02
C SER A 46 8.70 9.20 -9.51
N LEU A 47 9.83 8.80 -8.90
CA LEU A 47 9.95 8.64 -7.45
C LEU A 47 9.48 9.89 -6.69
N GLU A 48 9.83 11.08 -7.17
CA GLU A 48 9.41 12.37 -6.57
C GLU A 48 7.88 12.54 -6.57
N SER A 49 7.21 12.18 -7.66
CA SER A 49 5.74 12.23 -7.78
C SER A 49 5.05 11.22 -6.86
N ILE A 50 5.69 10.06 -6.64
CA ILE A 50 5.23 9.04 -5.71
C ILE A 50 5.41 9.52 -4.26
N ASP A 51 6.57 10.05 -3.92
CA ASP A 51 6.85 10.59 -2.58
C ASP A 51 5.91 11.74 -2.23
N GLN A 52 5.69 12.69 -3.16
CA GLN A 52 4.74 13.78 -2.96
C GLN A 52 3.33 13.26 -2.66
N MET A 53 2.84 12.29 -3.45
CA MET A 53 1.52 11.68 -3.24
C MET A 53 1.42 10.99 -1.87
N LEU A 54 2.48 10.30 -1.44
CA LEU A 54 2.50 9.61 -0.14
C LEU A 54 2.59 10.61 1.01
N ASP A 55 3.27 11.75 0.83
CA ASP A 55 3.33 12.82 1.81
C ASP A 55 1.96 13.52 1.94
N GLU A 56 1.26 13.76 0.83
CA GLU A 56 -0.13 14.26 0.84
C GLU A 56 -1.06 13.29 1.58
N ALA A 57 -0.94 11.99 1.31
CA ALA A 57 -1.73 10.96 1.99
C ALA A 57 -1.43 10.89 3.50
N ASN A 58 -0.16 11.04 3.89
CA ASN A 58 0.28 11.12 5.29
C ASN A 58 -0.27 12.34 6.02
N ASN A 59 -0.47 13.46 5.33
CA ASN A 59 -1.00 14.67 5.91
C ASN A 59 -2.53 14.69 6.01
N PHE A 60 -3.23 13.72 5.41
CA PHE A 60 -4.70 13.70 5.38
C PHE A 60 -5.33 13.48 6.76
N HIS A 61 -4.67 12.75 7.66
CA HIS A 61 -5.20 12.50 9.00
C HIS A 61 -4.09 12.46 10.06
N PRO A 62 -4.19 13.24 11.16
CA PRO A 62 -3.09 13.41 12.12
C PRO A 62 -2.67 12.10 12.83
N ASN A 63 -3.60 11.14 12.91
CA ASN A 63 -3.36 9.86 13.59
C ASN A 63 -3.02 8.70 12.65
N ILE A 64 -2.95 8.93 11.33
CA ILE A 64 -2.59 7.88 10.36
C ILE A 64 -1.21 8.22 9.79
N LYS A 65 -0.25 7.34 10.02
CA LYS A 65 1.11 7.46 9.49
C LYS A 65 1.42 6.25 8.63
N LEU A 66 1.66 6.49 7.36
CA LEU A 66 2.13 5.51 6.40
C LEU A 66 3.64 5.37 6.55
N VAL A 67 4.07 4.13 6.72
CA VAL A 67 5.45 3.72 6.49
C VAL A 67 5.53 3.21 5.07
N ARG A 68 6.47 3.75 4.28
CA ARG A 68 6.59 3.44 2.86
C ARG A 68 7.89 2.71 2.56
N GLN A 69 7.81 1.70 1.72
CA GLN A 69 8.95 1.04 1.10
C GLN A 69 8.75 1.08 -0.41
N ILE A 70 9.62 1.83 -1.10
CA ILE A 70 9.55 1.97 -2.55
C ILE A 70 10.77 1.29 -3.15
N GLY A 71 10.55 0.46 -4.17
CA GLY A 71 11.63 -0.23 -4.84
C GLY A 71 11.13 -1.06 -6.01
N ARG A 72 12.09 -1.66 -6.71
CA ARG A 72 11.80 -2.62 -7.79
C ARG A 72 11.20 -3.93 -7.24
N SER A 73 11.49 -4.24 -5.99
CA SER A 73 10.87 -5.34 -5.24
C SER A 73 10.32 -4.83 -3.92
N ALA A 74 9.13 -5.28 -3.55
CA ALA A 74 8.52 -4.97 -2.27
C ALA A 74 7.83 -6.21 -1.68
N PRO A 75 8.00 -6.48 -0.38
CA PRO A 75 7.19 -7.48 0.30
C PRO A 75 5.76 -6.95 0.52
N PHE A 76 4.77 -7.81 0.33
CA PHE A 76 3.38 -7.56 0.68
C PHE A 76 2.78 -8.85 1.24
N LEU A 77 2.45 -8.84 2.53
CA LEU A 77 2.10 -10.05 3.29
C LEU A 77 3.22 -11.11 3.16
N ASP A 78 2.88 -12.35 2.78
CA ASP A 78 3.82 -13.45 2.58
C ASP A 78 4.33 -13.55 1.12
N VAL A 79 4.23 -12.47 0.35
CA VAL A 79 4.61 -12.44 -1.07
C VAL A 79 5.65 -11.35 -1.34
N LEU A 80 6.75 -11.73 -1.97
CA LEU A 80 7.72 -10.78 -2.53
C LEU A 80 7.33 -10.52 -3.98
N ILE A 81 7.01 -9.26 -4.29
CA ILE A 81 6.63 -8.83 -5.62
C ILE A 81 7.83 -8.11 -6.24
N GLU A 82 8.32 -8.57 -7.38
CA GLU A 82 9.42 -7.96 -8.14
C GLU A 82 8.92 -7.50 -9.51
N ASN A 83 9.16 -6.24 -9.86
CA ASN A 83 8.94 -5.73 -11.21
C ASN A 83 10.14 -6.07 -12.10
N ARG A 84 9.94 -6.93 -13.10
CA ARG A 84 10.92 -7.21 -14.16
C ARG A 84 10.46 -6.59 -15.48
N LYS A 85 10.90 -5.36 -15.74
CA LYS A 85 10.65 -4.63 -17.00
C LYS A 85 9.15 -4.57 -17.36
N GLY A 86 8.29 -4.31 -16.37
CA GLY A 86 6.84 -4.22 -16.55
C GLY A 86 6.08 -5.52 -16.29
N THR A 87 6.78 -6.64 -16.08
CA THR A 87 6.15 -7.90 -15.63
C THR A 87 6.35 -8.07 -14.13
N LEU A 88 5.26 -8.21 -13.37
CA LEU A 88 5.34 -8.53 -11.95
C LEU A 88 5.55 -10.04 -11.77
N ILE A 89 6.61 -10.39 -11.04
CA ILE A 89 6.91 -11.76 -10.63
C ILE A 89 6.73 -11.85 -9.13
N THR A 90 6.05 -12.90 -8.68
CA THR A 90 5.79 -13.15 -7.27
C THR A 90 6.58 -14.37 -6.78
N SER A 91 7.02 -14.31 -5.53
CA SER A 91 7.67 -15.42 -4.83
C SER A 91 7.28 -15.40 -3.36
N VAL A 92 7.48 -16.51 -2.65
CA VAL A 92 7.19 -16.58 -1.21
C VAL A 92 8.17 -15.70 -0.44
N TYR A 93 7.66 -14.83 0.42
CA TYR A 93 8.44 -13.99 1.31
C TYR A 93 8.31 -14.50 2.74
N HIS A 94 9.44 -14.75 3.40
CA HIS A 94 9.50 -15.06 4.81
C HIS A 94 10.06 -13.85 5.54
N LYS A 95 9.21 -13.18 6.31
CA LYS A 95 9.66 -12.12 7.21
C LYS A 95 10.53 -12.74 8.30
N GLU A 96 11.70 -12.17 8.56
CA GLU A 96 12.51 -12.62 9.68
C GLU A 96 11.70 -12.49 10.97
N ALA A 97 11.68 -13.56 11.77
CA ALA A 97 11.03 -13.52 13.07
C ALA A 97 11.75 -12.46 13.91
N ALA A 98 11.01 -11.53 14.49
CA ALA A 98 11.58 -10.61 15.47
C ALA A 98 12.26 -11.44 16.57
N GLU A 99 13.54 -11.16 16.84
CA GLU A 99 14.24 -11.81 17.95
C GLU A 99 13.44 -11.62 19.26
N PRO A 100 13.37 -12.66 20.11
CA PRO A 100 12.52 -12.70 21.30
C PRO A 100 12.89 -11.67 22.38
#